data_AF-A0A1Y1M5C6-F1
#
_entry.id   AF-A0A1Y1M5C6-F1
#
_cell.length_a   1.000
_cell.length_b   1.000
_cell.length_c   1.000
_cell.angle_alpha   90.00
_cell.angle_beta   90.00
_cell.angle_gamma   90.00
#
_symmetry.space_group_name_H-M   'P 1'
#
loop_
_entity.id
_entity.type
_entity.pdbx_description
1 polymer ?
#
loop_
_entity_poly.entity_id
_entity_poly.type
_entity_poly.pdbx_seq_one_letter_code
_entity_poly.pdbx_strand_id
1 'polypeptide(L)'
;MGFELTRFQGDVDEELVCPICSGVLEDPLQAPVCEHAFCRACIQEWICRQPNCPVDRQHITTVQLRPVPRILRNLLSRLCINCDNAEYGCTRVLKLDTLATHLEECEHNPKRLIPCEQGCGLVIPKDELKDHNCIKELRALVHTQQQKLNDFQQELAEQRFTMVEQKRELQLLKAMRISNPAMRAIADQMERDEVLRWSNTLARARVTRWGGMISTPDEILQRMIKRTLSESGCPAHIIDDLMENCHERRWPPGLCSLETRQTNRRLYENYVCKRIPGKQAVLVLHCDNEHMSEEMMVEPGLVMIFAHGIE
;
A
#
# COMPACT_ATOMS: atom_id res chain seq x y z
N MET A 1 0.24 -39.68 -5.61
CA MET A 1 1.43 -39.32 -4.81
C MET A 1 2.56 -40.21 -5.28
N GLY A 2 3.76 -39.65 -5.53
CA GLY A 2 4.85 -40.41 -6.15
C GLY A 2 4.60 -40.67 -7.64
N PHE A 3 5.66 -40.87 -8.40
CA PHE A 3 5.57 -41.19 -9.83
C PHE A 3 5.39 -42.70 -10.04
N GLU A 4 4.50 -43.09 -10.95
CA GLU A 4 4.27 -44.50 -11.28
C GLU A 4 5.51 -45.15 -11.92
N LEU A 5 5.91 -46.32 -11.40
CA LEU A 5 7.11 -47.04 -11.85
C LEU A 5 7.07 -47.41 -13.33
N THR A 6 5.90 -47.75 -13.85
CA THR A 6 5.68 -48.17 -15.25
C THR A 6 6.02 -47.09 -16.28
N ARG A 7 6.15 -45.83 -15.84
CA ARG A 7 6.48 -44.71 -16.72
C ARG A 7 7.98 -44.50 -16.89
N PHE A 8 8.81 -45.14 -16.08
CA PHE A 8 10.26 -44.98 -16.15
C PHE A 8 10.87 -45.95 -17.15
N GLN A 9 11.94 -45.50 -17.80
CA GLN A 9 12.73 -46.36 -18.68
C GLN A 9 13.82 -47.09 -17.91
N GLY A 10 13.83 -48.41 -18.05
CA GLY A 10 14.77 -49.29 -17.36
C GLY A 10 14.39 -49.53 -15.89
N ASP A 11 15.29 -50.16 -15.16
CA ASP A 11 15.06 -50.51 -13.77
C ASP A 11 15.28 -49.28 -12.87
N VAL A 12 14.30 -49.02 -12.01
CA VAL A 12 14.42 -47.99 -10.95
C VAL A 12 14.93 -48.65 -9.69
N ASP A 13 15.98 -48.07 -9.12
CA ASP A 13 16.57 -48.51 -7.86
C ASP A 13 15.52 -48.44 -6.71
N GLU A 14 15.43 -49.49 -5.90
CA GLU A 14 14.49 -49.60 -4.79
C GLU A 14 14.69 -48.46 -3.76
N GLU A 15 15.91 -47.94 -3.61
CA GLU A 15 16.21 -46.80 -2.73
C GLU A 15 15.51 -45.49 -3.17
N LEU A 16 15.05 -45.43 -4.43
CA LEU A 16 14.33 -44.29 -5.00
C LEU A 16 12.81 -44.42 -4.93
N VAL A 17 12.32 -45.52 -4.34
CA VAL A 17 10.89 -45.84 -4.24
C VAL A 17 10.38 -45.48 -2.85
N CYS A 18 9.26 -44.77 -2.79
CA CYS A 18 8.62 -44.43 -1.53
C CYS A 18 7.95 -45.66 -0.89
N PRO A 19 8.28 -46.03 0.37
CA PRO A 19 7.67 -47.18 1.04
C PRO A 19 6.15 -47.05 1.30
N ILE A 20 5.59 -45.83 1.22
CA ILE A 20 4.17 -45.58 1.51
C ILE A 20 3.33 -45.76 0.25
N CYS A 21 3.68 -45.10 -0.85
CA CYS A 21 2.90 -45.14 -2.09
C CYS A 21 3.44 -46.14 -3.12
N SER A 22 4.59 -46.79 -2.85
CA SER A 22 5.29 -47.72 -3.76
C SER A 22 5.63 -47.12 -5.14
N GLY A 23 5.61 -45.80 -5.27
CA GLY A 23 6.03 -45.07 -6.47
C GLY A 23 7.38 -44.41 -6.29
N VAL A 24 7.99 -43.95 -7.39
CA VAL A 24 9.25 -43.19 -7.35
C VAL A 24 9.03 -41.88 -6.58
N LEU A 25 9.99 -41.55 -5.74
CA LEU A 25 9.95 -40.42 -4.82
C LEU A 25 9.65 -39.08 -5.52
N GLU A 26 8.56 -38.43 -5.10
CA GLU A 26 8.12 -37.10 -5.54
C GLU A 26 8.29 -36.09 -4.40
N ASP A 27 9.05 -35.00 -4.66
CA ASP A 27 9.48 -34.02 -3.66
C ASP A 27 9.87 -34.66 -2.30
N PRO A 28 10.95 -35.46 -2.29
CA PRO A 28 11.20 -36.34 -1.17
C PRO A 28 11.76 -35.65 0.06
N LEU A 29 11.30 -36.13 1.21
CA LEU A 29 11.78 -35.79 2.53
C LEU A 29 12.40 -37.02 3.20
N GLN A 30 13.43 -36.78 4.01
CA GLN A 30 14.15 -37.78 4.78
C GLN A 30 13.92 -37.57 6.28
N ALA A 31 13.71 -38.68 6.98
CA ALA A 31 13.75 -38.73 8.44
C ALA A 31 15.19 -38.60 8.94
N PRO A 32 15.51 -37.65 9.84
CA PRO A 32 16.90 -37.34 10.16
C PRO A 32 17.63 -38.39 11.01
N VAL A 33 16.90 -39.26 11.73
CA VAL A 33 17.50 -40.27 12.63
C VAL A 33 17.65 -41.63 11.94
N CYS A 34 16.63 -42.07 11.21
CA CYS A 34 16.63 -43.37 10.53
C CYS A 34 16.89 -43.30 9.03
N GLU A 35 17.09 -42.11 8.47
CA GLU A 35 17.48 -41.86 7.09
C GLU A 35 16.52 -42.40 6.00
N HIS A 36 15.35 -42.91 6.37
CA HIS A 36 14.30 -43.31 5.41
C HIS A 36 13.71 -42.11 4.66
N ALA A 37 13.53 -42.27 3.35
CA ALA A 37 13.00 -41.24 2.46
C ALA A 37 11.57 -41.55 2.00
N PHE A 38 10.75 -40.50 1.87
CA PHE A 38 9.34 -40.58 1.51
C PHE A 38 8.93 -39.40 0.64
N CYS A 39 7.90 -39.54 -0.18
CA CYS A 39 7.28 -38.37 -0.84
C CYS A 39 6.74 -37.41 0.23
N ARG A 40 6.89 -36.09 0.05
CA ARG A 40 6.43 -35.09 1.04
C ARG A 40 4.99 -35.32 1.47
N ALA A 41 4.09 -35.43 0.50
CA ALA A 41 2.66 -35.57 0.78
C ALA A 41 2.35 -36.89 1.52
N CYS A 42 3.04 -37.99 1.17
CA CYS A 42 2.85 -39.29 1.83
C CYS A 42 3.24 -39.25 3.32
N ILE A 43 4.43 -38.73 3.63
CA ILE A 43 4.90 -38.71 5.02
C ILE A 43 4.16 -37.66 5.86
N GLN A 44 3.74 -36.54 5.26
CA GLN A 44 2.92 -35.56 5.95
C GLN A 44 1.54 -36.13 6.33
N GLU A 45 0.87 -36.81 5.39
CA GLU A 45 -0.40 -37.45 5.69
C GLU A 45 -0.26 -38.54 6.76
N TRP A 46 0.81 -39.34 6.71
CA TRP A 46 1.10 -40.36 7.71
C TRP A 46 1.29 -39.77 9.11
N ILE A 47 2.16 -38.76 9.24
CA ILE A 47 2.48 -38.13 10.53
C ILE A 47 1.25 -37.47 11.17
N CYS A 48 0.34 -36.91 10.36
CA CYS A 48 -0.93 -36.39 10.86
C CYS A 48 -1.79 -37.47 11.56
N ARG A 49 -1.61 -38.75 11.22
CA ARG A 49 -2.32 -39.88 11.85
C ARG A 49 -1.48 -40.52 12.96
N GLN A 50 -0.17 -40.70 12.73
CA GLN A 50 0.76 -41.36 13.65
C GLN A 50 2.14 -40.71 13.57
N PRO A 51 2.69 -40.12 14.65
CA PRO A 51 3.99 -39.43 14.63
C PRO A 51 5.17 -40.41 14.72
N ASN A 52 5.21 -41.39 13.82
CA ASN A 52 6.27 -42.39 13.71
C ASN A 52 6.68 -42.65 12.26
N CYS A 53 7.86 -43.23 12.08
CA CYS A 53 8.35 -43.71 10.80
C CYS A 53 7.54 -44.92 10.33
N PRO A 54 7.04 -44.94 9.09
CA PRO A 54 6.36 -46.11 8.53
C PRO A 54 7.22 -47.38 8.44
N VAL A 55 8.55 -47.24 8.38
CA VAL A 55 9.47 -48.37 8.15
C VAL A 55 9.94 -49.00 9.47
N ASP A 56 10.44 -48.19 10.39
CA ASP A 56 11.09 -48.66 11.62
C ASP A 56 10.44 -48.17 12.92
N ARG A 57 9.30 -47.47 12.81
CA ARG A 57 8.48 -46.97 13.93
C ARG A 57 9.17 -45.98 14.87
N GLN A 58 10.31 -45.43 14.49
CA GLN A 58 10.96 -44.35 15.25
C GLN A 58 10.06 -43.11 15.29
N HIS A 59 10.03 -42.40 16.42
CA HIS A 59 9.21 -41.20 16.56
C HIS A 59 9.72 -40.07 15.66
N ILE A 60 8.84 -39.49 14.84
CA ILE A 60 9.17 -38.42 13.89
C ILE A 60 8.05 -37.37 13.89
N THR A 61 8.43 -36.10 13.82
CA THR A 61 7.48 -35.00 13.61
C THR A 61 7.73 -34.29 12.28
N THR A 62 6.71 -33.62 11.75
CA THR A 62 6.78 -32.93 10.45
C THR A 62 7.88 -31.87 10.38
N VAL A 63 8.21 -31.24 11.52
CA VAL A 63 9.25 -30.20 11.63
C VAL A 63 10.67 -30.79 11.56
N GLN A 64 10.83 -32.07 11.89
CA GLN A 64 12.14 -32.74 11.88
C GLN A 64 12.54 -33.25 10.49
N LEU A 65 11.58 -33.39 9.57
CA LEU A 65 11.84 -33.85 8.21
C LEU A 65 12.76 -32.89 7.47
N ARG A 66 13.74 -33.45 6.76
CA ARG A 66 14.72 -32.69 5.97
C ARG A 66 14.61 -33.03 4.49
N PRO A 67 14.99 -32.13 3.57
CA PRO A 67 15.19 -32.52 2.18
C PRO A 67 16.22 -33.66 2.08
N VAL A 68 16.02 -34.57 1.13
CA VAL A 68 16.97 -35.66 0.90
C VAL A 68 18.37 -35.16 0.49
N PRO A 69 19.44 -35.93 0.76
CA PRO A 69 20.78 -35.60 0.34
C PRO A 69 20.90 -35.35 -1.17
N ARG A 70 21.85 -34.50 -1.57
CA ARG A 70 22.06 -34.12 -2.98
C ARG A 70 22.30 -35.33 -3.89
N ILE A 71 22.97 -36.37 -3.41
CA ILE A 71 23.22 -37.59 -4.18
C ILE A 71 21.91 -38.26 -4.61
N LEU A 72 20.95 -38.42 -3.68
CA LEU A 72 19.64 -39.02 -3.96
C LEU A 72 18.83 -38.17 -4.93
N ARG A 73 18.84 -36.84 -4.75
CA ARG A 73 18.20 -35.91 -5.69
C ARG A 73 18.82 -36.03 -7.09
N ASN A 74 20.15 -36.11 -7.20
CA ASN A 74 20.82 -36.27 -8.49
C ASN A 74 20.54 -37.63 -9.14
N LEU A 75 20.35 -38.69 -8.35
CA LEU A 75 19.92 -40.01 -8.84
C LEU A 75 18.52 -39.92 -9.44
N LEU A 76 17.56 -39.35 -8.69
CA LEU A 76 16.19 -39.09 -9.16
C LEU A 76 16.17 -38.26 -10.45
N SER A 77 16.93 -37.16 -10.50
CA SER A 77 17.00 -36.29 -11.69
C SER A 77 17.55 -36.98 -12.95
N ARG A 78 18.30 -38.07 -12.82
CA ARG A 78 18.84 -38.81 -13.97
C ARG A 78 17.88 -39.86 -14.53
N LEU A 79 16.84 -40.23 -13.78
CA LEU A 79 15.85 -41.18 -14.24
C LEU A 79 15.14 -40.63 -15.49
N CYS A 80 14.94 -41.50 -16.47
CA CYS A 80 14.22 -41.17 -17.69
C CYS A 80 12.76 -41.62 -17.55
N ILE A 81 11.82 -40.73 -17.81
CA ILE A 81 10.39 -40.91 -17.62
C ILE A 81 9.61 -40.52 -18.89
N ASN A 82 8.55 -41.26 -19.16
CA ASN A 82 7.58 -40.95 -20.19
C ASN A 82 6.59 -39.86 -19.70
N CYS A 83 6.26 -38.92 -20.58
CA CYS A 83 5.27 -37.87 -20.32
C CYS A 83 3.92 -38.46 -19.86
N ASP A 84 3.24 -37.77 -18.94
CA ASP A 84 1.87 -38.13 -18.51
C ASP A 84 0.89 -38.19 -19.70
N ASN A 85 1.13 -37.39 -20.73
CA ASN A 85 0.30 -37.34 -21.92
C ASN A 85 0.69 -38.38 -22.99
N ALA A 86 1.37 -39.46 -22.61
CA ALA A 86 1.75 -40.54 -23.53
C ALA A 86 0.52 -41.19 -24.18
N GLU A 87 -0.56 -41.37 -23.43
CA GLU A 87 -1.84 -41.89 -23.94
C GLU A 87 -2.47 -40.97 -25.00
N TYR A 88 -2.21 -39.67 -24.93
CA TYR A 88 -2.66 -38.67 -25.90
C TYR A 88 -1.69 -38.48 -27.07
N GLY A 89 -0.64 -39.30 -27.17
CA GLY A 89 0.31 -39.31 -28.28
C GLY A 89 1.68 -38.70 -27.99
N CYS A 90 1.97 -38.27 -26.75
CA CYS A 90 3.30 -37.79 -26.42
C CYS A 90 4.32 -38.93 -26.31
N THR A 91 5.22 -39.06 -27.29
CA THR A 91 6.28 -40.08 -27.29
C THR A 91 7.59 -39.62 -26.63
N ARG A 92 7.60 -38.43 -26.02
CA ARG A 92 8.82 -37.87 -25.43
C ARG A 92 9.21 -38.61 -24.16
N VAL A 93 10.49 -38.94 -24.11
CA VAL A 93 11.19 -39.51 -22.97
C VAL A 93 12.13 -38.44 -22.47
N LEU A 94 12.00 -38.09 -21.19
CA LEU A 94 12.67 -36.93 -20.62
C LEU A 94 13.31 -37.31 -19.29
N LYS A 95 14.28 -36.52 -18.85
CA LYS A 95 14.77 -36.64 -17.48
C LYS A 95 13.72 -36.15 -16.51
N LEU A 96 13.62 -36.79 -15.34
CA LEU A 96 12.60 -36.47 -14.33
C LEU A 96 12.63 -34.99 -13.91
N ASP A 97 13.81 -34.38 -13.84
CA ASP A 97 13.96 -32.95 -13.52
C ASP A 97 13.36 -32.00 -14.58
N THR A 98 13.33 -32.42 -15.84
CA THR A 98 12.74 -31.69 -16.97
C THR A 98 11.28 -32.02 -17.25
N LEU A 99 10.69 -32.97 -16.52
CA LEU A 99 9.30 -33.39 -16.76
C LEU A 99 8.31 -32.24 -16.51
N ALA A 100 8.47 -31.51 -15.41
CA ALA A 100 7.56 -30.44 -15.03
C ALA A 100 7.48 -29.34 -16.11
N THR A 101 8.63 -28.88 -16.61
CA THR A 101 8.69 -27.86 -17.66
C THR A 101 8.10 -28.38 -18.97
N HIS A 102 8.31 -29.64 -19.32
CA HIS A 102 7.67 -30.23 -20.48
C HIS A 102 6.14 -30.29 -20.36
N LEU A 103 5.58 -30.63 -19.18
CA LEU A 103 4.13 -30.75 -19.01
C LEU A 103 3.40 -29.42 -19.22
N GLU A 104 4.03 -28.30 -18.86
CA GLU A 104 3.52 -26.94 -19.13
C GLU A 104 3.44 -26.64 -20.63
N GLU A 105 4.41 -27.12 -21.41
CA GLU A 105 4.51 -26.83 -22.85
C GLU A 105 4.04 -27.98 -23.75
N CYS A 106 3.61 -29.10 -23.18
CA CYS A 106 3.32 -30.32 -23.92
C CYS A 106 2.19 -30.10 -24.94
N GLU A 107 2.47 -30.33 -26.22
CA GLU A 107 1.49 -30.18 -27.31
C GLU A 107 0.35 -31.20 -27.21
N HIS A 108 0.58 -32.33 -26.54
CA HIS A 108 -0.39 -33.41 -26.38
C HIS A 108 -1.17 -33.31 -25.06
N ASN A 109 -0.92 -32.28 -24.25
CA ASN A 109 -1.71 -32.04 -23.03
C ASN A 109 -3.15 -31.63 -23.43
N PRO A 110 -4.18 -32.44 -23.14
CA PRO A 110 -5.56 -32.13 -23.51
C PRO A 110 -6.07 -30.88 -22.79
N LYS A 111 -5.63 -30.66 -21.55
CA LYS A 111 -6.01 -29.50 -20.74
C LYS A 111 -5.17 -28.25 -21.04
N ARG A 112 -4.27 -28.31 -22.02
CA ARG A 112 -3.47 -27.15 -22.40
C ARG A 112 -4.41 -26.06 -22.86
N LEU A 113 -4.30 -24.93 -22.18
CA LEU A 113 -5.05 -23.73 -22.49
C LEU A 113 -4.52 -23.12 -23.79
N ILE A 114 -5.39 -23.02 -24.78
CA ILE A 114 -5.08 -22.42 -26.08
C ILE A 114 -6.09 -21.30 -26.37
N PRO A 115 -5.64 -20.18 -26.94
CA PRO A 115 -6.57 -19.16 -27.41
C PRO A 115 -7.40 -19.73 -28.56
N CYS A 116 -8.68 -19.39 -28.59
CA CYS A 116 -9.55 -19.79 -29.69
C CYS A 116 -9.05 -19.21 -31.03
N GLU A 117 -8.75 -20.09 -31.98
CA GLU A 117 -8.26 -19.71 -33.32
C GLU A 117 -9.32 -19.01 -34.18
N GLN A 118 -10.60 -19.15 -33.81
CA GLN A 118 -11.72 -18.48 -34.47
C GLN A 118 -11.91 -17.02 -34.02
N GLY A 119 -10.97 -16.48 -33.23
CA GLY A 119 -10.87 -15.04 -32.95
C GLY A 119 -11.82 -14.53 -31.86
N CYS A 120 -12.46 -15.40 -31.06
CA CYS A 120 -13.30 -14.96 -29.94
C CYS A 120 -12.50 -14.46 -28.72
N GLY A 121 -11.17 -14.69 -28.71
CA GLY A 121 -10.28 -14.25 -27.64
C GLY A 121 -10.40 -15.05 -26.33
N LEU A 122 -11.27 -16.07 -26.28
CA LEU A 122 -11.39 -16.96 -25.12
C LEU A 122 -10.22 -17.95 -25.09
N VAL A 123 -9.75 -18.26 -23.89
CA VAL A 123 -8.72 -19.26 -23.63
C VAL A 123 -9.41 -20.53 -23.16
N ILE A 124 -9.21 -21.62 -23.89
CA ILE A 124 -10.00 -22.85 -23.76
C ILE A 124 -9.06 -24.06 -23.70
N PRO A 125 -9.36 -25.08 -22.89
CA PRO A 125 -8.68 -26.38 -22.98
C PRO A 125 -8.71 -26.97 -24.40
N LYS A 126 -7.61 -27.58 -24.83
CA LYS A 126 -7.44 -28.13 -26.19
C LYS A 126 -8.44 -29.25 -26.50
N ASP A 127 -8.82 -30.06 -25.52
CA ASP A 127 -9.84 -31.10 -25.65
C ASP A 127 -11.24 -30.54 -25.86
N GLU A 128 -11.59 -29.44 -25.18
CA GLU A 128 -12.88 -28.76 -25.31
C GLU A 128 -13.00 -27.89 -26.59
N LEU A 129 -11.91 -27.67 -27.32
CA LEU A 129 -11.91 -26.86 -28.54
C LEU A 129 -12.88 -27.40 -29.61
N LYS A 130 -13.05 -28.72 -29.70
CA LYS A 130 -13.96 -29.34 -30.68
C LYS A 130 -15.42 -28.98 -30.46
N ASP A 131 -15.81 -28.80 -29.21
CA ASP A 131 -17.19 -28.49 -28.80
C ASP A 131 -17.40 -26.97 -28.59
N HIS A 132 -16.37 -26.16 -28.83
CA HIS A 132 -16.44 -24.73 -28.60
C HIS A 132 -17.32 -24.01 -29.63
N ASN A 133 -18.29 -23.24 -29.13
CA ASN A 133 -19.10 -22.33 -29.94
C ASN A 133 -18.86 -20.87 -29.50
N CYS A 134 -18.05 -20.15 -30.28
CA CYS A 134 -17.67 -18.76 -30.00
C CYS A 134 -18.86 -17.86 -29.71
N ILE A 135 -19.94 -17.99 -30.49
CA ILE A 135 -21.09 -17.10 -30.41
C ILE A 135 -21.85 -17.34 -29.10
N LYS A 136 -22.03 -18.61 -28.71
CA LYS A 136 -22.70 -18.97 -27.46
C LYS A 136 -21.92 -18.45 -26.26
N GLU A 137 -20.60 -18.69 -26.23
CA GLU A 137 -19.75 -18.27 -25.12
C GLU A 137 -19.63 -16.75 -25.02
N LEU A 138 -19.49 -16.04 -26.15
CA LEU A 138 -19.46 -14.57 -26.15
C LEU A 138 -20.79 -13.97 -25.69
N ARG A 139 -21.94 -14.54 -26.08
CA ARG A 139 -23.25 -14.09 -25.58
C ARG A 139 -23.39 -14.33 -24.09
N ALA A 140 -22.96 -15.49 -23.59
CA ALA A 140 -22.96 -15.79 -22.16
C ALA A 140 -22.08 -14.79 -21.40
N LEU A 141 -20.87 -14.52 -21.90
CA LEU A 141 -19.95 -13.55 -21.32
C LEU A 141 -20.55 -12.14 -21.27
N VAL A 142 -21.14 -11.67 -22.38
CA VAL A 142 -21.81 -10.36 -22.44
C VAL A 142 -22.97 -10.30 -21.43
N HIS A 143 -23.78 -11.36 -21.34
CA HIS A 143 -24.86 -11.43 -20.35
C HIS A 143 -24.34 -11.35 -18.91
N THR A 144 -23.30 -12.13 -18.59
CA THR A 144 -22.67 -12.09 -17.26
C THR A 144 -22.05 -10.73 -16.96
N GLN A 145 -21.41 -10.09 -17.94
CA GLN A 145 -20.85 -8.74 -17.77
C GLN A 145 -21.96 -7.70 -17.55
N GLN A 146 -23.06 -7.78 -18.30
CA GLN A 146 -24.20 -6.90 -18.13
C GLN A 146 -24.83 -7.05 -16.73
N GLN A 147 -24.95 -8.29 -16.24
CA GLN A 147 -25.45 -8.55 -14.89
C GLN A 147 -24.52 -7.94 -13.83
N LYS A 148 -23.21 -8.19 -13.93
CA LYS A 148 -22.23 -7.58 -13.01
C LYS A 148 -22.27 -6.06 -13.01
N LEU A 149 -22.44 -5.44 -14.18
CA LEU A 149 -22.57 -3.98 -14.28
C LEU A 149 -23.83 -3.48 -13.56
N ASN A 150 -24.95 -4.18 -13.69
CA ASN A 150 -26.18 -3.82 -12.98
C ASN A 150 -26.02 -3.98 -11.46
N ASP A 151 -25.39 -5.07 -11.01
CA ASP A 151 -25.13 -5.31 -9.59
C ASP A 151 -24.24 -4.20 -9.01
N PHE A 152 -23.15 -3.84 -9.70
CA PHE A 152 -22.29 -2.73 -9.28
C PHE A 152 -23.01 -1.37 -9.29
N GLN A 153 -23.92 -1.14 -10.25
CA GLN A 153 -24.73 0.08 -10.26
C GLN A 153 -25.64 0.16 -9.05
N GLN A 154 -26.23 -0.96 -8.64
CA GLN A 154 -27.05 -1.03 -7.43
C GLN A 154 -26.22 -0.79 -6.18
N GLU A 155 -25.07 -1.44 -6.03
CA GLU A 155 -24.15 -1.23 -4.90
C GLU A 155 -23.71 0.24 -4.79
N LEU A 156 -23.38 0.88 -5.92
CA LEU A 156 -23.03 2.30 -5.95
C LEU A 156 -24.20 3.20 -5.53
N ALA A 157 -25.43 2.84 -5.89
CA ALA A 157 -26.61 3.59 -5.47
C ALA A 157 -26.84 3.47 -3.96
N GLU A 158 -26.68 2.27 -3.40
CA GLU A 158 -26.77 2.00 -1.96
C GLU A 158 -25.69 2.75 -1.19
N GLN A 159 -24.42 2.69 -1.64
CA GLN A 159 -23.32 3.44 -1.03
C GLN A 159 -23.55 4.95 -1.07
N ARG A 160 -24.09 5.48 -2.18
CA ARG A 160 -24.46 6.90 -2.28
C ARG A 160 -25.52 7.28 -1.26
N PHE A 161 -26.53 6.43 -1.06
CA PHE A 161 -27.57 6.66 -0.06
C PHE A 161 -26.98 6.71 1.35
N THR A 162 -26.17 5.71 1.72
CA THR A 162 -25.48 5.67 3.02
C THR A 162 -24.57 6.89 3.23
N MET A 163 -23.85 7.33 2.21
CA MET A 163 -22.98 8.51 2.29
C MET A 163 -23.79 9.80 2.56
N VAL A 164 -24.96 9.93 1.94
CA VAL A 164 -25.86 11.07 2.18
C VAL A 164 -26.39 11.06 3.61
N GLU A 165 -26.76 9.89 4.13
CA GLU A 165 -27.22 9.72 5.50
C GLU A 165 -26.13 10.08 6.53
N GLN A 166 -24.93 9.52 6.38
CA GLN A 166 -23.77 9.85 7.22
C GLN A 166 -23.42 11.34 7.19
N LYS A 167 -23.52 11.99 6.02
CA LYS A 167 -23.28 13.43 5.89
C LYS A 167 -24.31 14.24 6.67
N ARG A 168 -25.57 13.79 6.70
CA ARG A 168 -26.64 14.43 7.47
C ARG A 168 -26.41 14.27 8.98
N GLU A 169 -26.00 13.09 9.43
CA GLU A 169 -25.64 12.86 10.84
C GLU A 169 -24.45 13.73 11.28
N LEU A 170 -23.40 13.80 10.46
CA LEU A 170 -22.26 14.68 10.71
C LEU A 170 -22.66 16.16 10.78
N GLN A 171 -23.61 16.60 9.94
CA GLN A 171 -24.14 17.95 10.00
C GLN A 171 -24.88 18.21 11.32
N LEU A 172 -25.68 17.26 11.80
CA LEU A 172 -26.37 17.37 13.09
C LEU A 172 -25.37 17.42 14.25
N LEU A 173 -24.34 16.57 14.25
CA LEU A 173 -23.26 16.61 15.24
C LEU A 173 -22.53 17.95 15.25
N LYS A 174 -22.25 18.52 14.07
CA LYS A 174 -21.67 19.87 13.95
C LYS A 174 -22.61 20.93 14.51
N ALA A 175 -23.91 20.88 14.21
CA ALA A 175 -24.88 21.81 14.76
C ALA A 175 -24.99 21.72 16.29
N MET A 176 -24.98 20.51 16.86
CA MET A 176 -24.98 20.30 18.31
C MET A 176 -23.71 20.84 18.98
N ARG A 177 -22.54 20.74 18.32
CA ARG A 177 -21.30 21.37 18.80
C ARG A 177 -21.41 22.90 18.86
N ILE A 178 -22.08 23.52 17.88
CA ILE A 178 -22.25 24.98 17.83
C ILE A 178 -23.26 25.47 18.88
N SER A 179 -24.33 24.71 19.13
CA SER A 179 -25.43 25.11 20.02
C SER A 179 -25.11 24.97 21.52
N ASN A 180 -24.14 24.14 21.92
CA ASN A 180 -23.77 23.96 23.33
C ASN A 180 -22.54 24.81 23.69
N PRO A 181 -22.68 25.85 24.55
CA PRO A 181 -21.58 26.75 24.92
C PRO A 181 -20.35 26.04 25.50
N ALA A 182 -20.55 24.96 26.26
CA ALA A 182 -19.44 24.19 26.84
C ALA A 182 -18.65 23.44 25.77
N MET A 183 -19.32 22.87 24.76
CA MET A 183 -18.66 22.18 23.64
C MET A 183 -17.94 23.15 22.71
N ARG A 184 -18.49 24.36 22.53
CA ARG A 184 -17.84 25.43 21.77
C ARG A 184 -16.56 25.89 22.46
N ALA A 185 -16.61 26.17 23.76
CA ALA A 185 -15.42 26.55 24.52
C ALA A 185 -14.32 25.47 24.49
N ILE A 186 -14.70 24.18 24.56
CA ILE A 186 -13.75 23.07 24.41
C ILE A 186 -13.14 23.05 23.01
N ALA A 187 -13.94 23.25 21.96
CA ALA A 187 -13.45 23.27 20.58
C ALA A 187 -12.49 24.45 20.34
N ASP A 188 -12.87 25.66 20.77
CA ASP A 188 -12.04 26.86 20.66
C ASP A 188 -10.70 26.68 21.42
N GLN A 189 -10.73 26.03 22.59
CA GLN A 189 -9.51 25.70 23.34
C GLN A 189 -8.64 24.68 22.60
N MET A 190 -9.24 23.63 22.04
CA MET A 190 -8.51 22.62 21.27
C MET A 190 -7.84 23.20 20.02
N GLU A 191 -8.51 24.12 19.32
CA GLU A 191 -7.98 24.84 18.17
C GLU A 191 -6.77 25.71 18.59
N ARG A 192 -6.89 26.49 19.67
CA ARG A 192 -5.76 27.26 20.22
C ARG A 192 -4.57 26.37 20.61
N ASP A 193 -4.83 25.24 21.26
CA ASP A 193 -3.79 24.28 21.64
C ASP A 193 -3.09 23.66 20.41
N GLU A 194 -3.83 23.46 19.32
CA GLU A 194 -3.27 22.98 18.04
C GLU A 194 -2.29 24.00 17.45
N VAL A 195 -2.66 25.28 17.41
CA VAL A 195 -1.79 26.37 16.93
C VAL A 195 -0.53 26.47 17.80
N LEU A 196 -0.66 26.39 19.12
CA LEU A 196 0.48 26.44 20.04
C LEU A 196 1.43 25.26 19.82
N ARG A 197 0.90 24.04 19.71
CA ARG A 197 1.71 22.85 19.40
C ARG A 197 2.44 22.99 18.07
N TRP A 198 1.75 23.46 17.03
CA TRP A 198 2.36 23.68 15.72
C TRP A 198 3.47 24.74 15.78
N SER A 199 3.23 25.88 16.43
CA SER A 199 4.25 26.94 16.60
C SER A 199 5.54 26.40 17.23
N ASN A 200 5.43 25.53 18.22
CA ASN A 200 6.57 24.94 18.90
C ASN A 200 7.42 24.01 17.99
N THR A 201 6.87 23.55 16.87
CA THR A 201 7.63 22.77 15.87
C THR A 201 8.48 23.66 14.95
N LEU A 202 8.15 24.94 14.83
CA LEU A 202 8.83 25.87 13.92
C LEU A 202 10.09 26.45 14.56
N ALA A 203 11.16 26.55 13.76
CA ALA A 203 12.40 27.19 14.17
C ALA A 203 12.20 28.68 14.42
N ARG A 204 12.83 29.23 15.46
CA ARG A 204 12.87 30.69 15.67
C ARG A 204 13.70 31.35 14.57
N ALA A 205 13.27 32.54 14.16
CA ALA A 205 13.94 33.36 13.16
C ALA A 205 14.39 34.68 13.79
N ARG A 206 15.50 35.23 13.28
CA ARG A 206 15.93 36.59 13.57
C ARG A 206 15.85 37.43 12.29
N VAL A 207 15.08 38.51 12.34
CA VAL A 207 15.00 39.48 11.24
C VAL A 207 16.05 40.56 11.46
N THR A 208 17.04 40.63 10.57
CA THR A 208 18.14 41.60 10.63
C THR A 208 17.85 42.88 9.85
N ARG A 209 16.96 42.82 8.86
CA ARG A 209 16.66 43.94 7.96
C ARG A 209 15.16 44.17 7.79
N TRP A 210 14.57 44.81 8.80
CA TRP A 210 13.16 45.19 8.80
C TRP A 210 12.73 46.09 7.62
N GLY A 211 13.64 46.90 7.08
CA GLY A 211 13.36 47.74 5.91
C GLY A 211 13.21 46.96 4.59
N GLY A 212 13.61 45.69 4.54
CA GLY A 212 13.43 44.82 3.38
C GLY A 212 12.07 44.11 3.32
N MET A 213 11.13 44.51 4.19
CA MET A 213 9.80 43.94 4.28
C MET A 213 8.98 44.28 3.03
N ILE A 214 8.37 43.25 2.44
CA ILE A 214 7.46 43.36 1.30
C ILE A 214 6.05 43.48 1.86
N SER A 215 5.48 44.69 1.83
CA SER A 215 4.17 44.97 2.42
C SER A 215 2.98 44.70 1.48
N THR A 216 3.25 44.55 0.19
CA THR A 216 2.28 44.31 -0.88
C THR A 216 2.69 43.10 -1.75
N PRO A 217 2.75 41.88 -1.19
CA PRO A 217 3.15 40.69 -1.93
C PRO A 217 2.14 40.38 -3.04
N ASP A 218 2.62 40.00 -4.23
CA ASP A 218 1.76 39.59 -5.33
C ASP A 218 1.10 38.22 -5.09
N GLU A 219 0.09 37.87 -5.89
CA GLU A 219 -0.65 36.62 -5.71
C GLU A 219 0.21 35.36 -5.84
N ILE A 220 1.27 35.43 -6.65
CA ILE A 220 2.19 34.30 -6.87
C ILE A 220 2.98 34.05 -5.61
N LEU A 221 3.54 35.09 -5.00
CA LEU A 221 4.27 35.03 -3.75
C LEU A 221 3.34 34.58 -2.61
N GLN A 222 2.12 35.10 -2.55
CA GLN A 222 1.12 34.67 -1.56
C GLN A 222 0.79 33.17 -1.69
N ARG A 223 0.50 32.69 -2.90
CA ARG A 223 0.23 31.26 -3.15
C ARG A 223 1.42 30.37 -2.79
N MET A 224 2.64 30.83 -3.08
CA MET A 224 3.86 30.11 -2.73
C MET A 224 4.02 29.98 -1.21
N ILE A 225 3.83 31.08 -0.46
CA ILE A 225 3.89 31.04 1.01
C ILE A 225 2.78 30.18 1.59
N LYS A 226 1.54 30.32 1.11
CA LYS A 226 0.40 29.49 1.54
C LYS A 226 0.69 28.00 1.39
N ARG A 227 1.24 27.59 0.24
CA ARG A 227 1.62 26.20 -0.01
C ARG A 227 2.68 25.72 0.98
N THR A 228 3.72 26.51 1.22
CA THR A 228 4.78 26.16 2.19
C THR A 228 4.22 26.06 3.62
N LEU A 229 3.27 26.91 4.01
CA LEU A 229 2.59 26.81 5.29
C LEU A 229 1.80 25.51 5.42
N SER A 230 1.02 25.13 4.39
CA SER A 230 0.32 23.84 4.36
C SER A 230 1.27 22.66 4.46
N GLU A 231 2.37 22.66 3.70
CA GLU A 231 3.39 21.60 3.73
C GLU A 231 4.13 21.53 5.08
N SER A 232 4.22 22.65 5.81
CA SER A 232 4.79 22.72 7.17
C SER A 232 3.81 22.31 8.28
N GLY A 233 2.62 21.82 7.94
CA GLY A 233 1.62 21.36 8.91
C GLY A 233 0.82 22.48 9.58
N CYS A 234 0.69 23.65 8.94
CA CYS A 234 -0.15 24.73 9.45
C CYS A 234 -1.61 24.27 9.61
N PRO A 235 -2.26 24.51 10.77
CA PRO A 235 -3.65 24.14 10.98
C PRO A 235 -4.57 24.76 9.93
N ALA A 236 -5.44 23.94 9.33
CA ALA A 236 -6.25 24.34 8.19
C ALA A 236 -7.23 25.48 8.51
N HIS A 237 -7.62 25.65 9.78
CA HIS A 237 -8.56 26.67 10.21
C HIS A 237 -7.95 28.08 10.30
N ILE A 238 -6.61 28.23 10.36
CA ILE A 238 -5.93 29.55 10.45
C ILE A 238 -5.20 29.97 9.18
N ILE A 239 -4.98 29.05 8.25
CA ILE A 239 -4.06 29.29 7.12
C ILE A 239 -4.54 30.42 6.20
N ASP A 240 -5.85 30.52 5.97
CA ASP A 240 -6.44 31.55 5.14
C ASP A 240 -6.32 32.92 5.81
N ASP A 241 -6.62 33.01 7.12
CA ASP A 241 -6.49 34.24 7.89
C ASP A 241 -5.04 34.74 7.96
N LEU A 242 -4.07 33.83 8.17
CA LEU A 242 -2.64 34.17 8.14
C LEU A 242 -2.23 34.74 6.78
N MET A 243 -2.77 34.20 5.69
CA MET A 243 -2.48 34.68 4.35
C MET A 243 -3.19 36.00 4.04
N GLU A 244 -4.39 36.25 4.56
CA GLU A 244 -5.00 37.58 4.48
C GLU A 244 -4.12 38.61 5.23
N ASN A 245 -3.57 38.22 6.38
CA ASN A 245 -2.67 39.02 7.22
C ASN A 245 -1.23 39.13 6.68
N CYS A 246 -0.96 38.70 5.44
CA CYS A 246 0.37 38.86 4.81
C CYS A 246 0.55 40.21 4.09
N HIS A 247 -0.54 40.97 3.93
CA HIS A 247 -0.56 42.22 3.16
C HIS A 247 -0.95 43.39 4.07
N GLU A 248 -0.34 44.56 3.85
CA GLU A 248 -0.58 45.77 4.65
C GLU A 248 -2.05 46.23 4.75
N ARG A 249 -2.93 45.80 3.85
CA ARG A 249 -4.37 46.11 3.90
C ARG A 249 -5.06 45.49 5.11
N ARG A 250 -4.47 44.44 5.67
CA ARG A 250 -4.98 43.67 6.81
C ARG A 250 -4.02 43.68 8.00
N TRP A 251 -2.95 44.48 7.92
CA TRP A 251 -2.04 44.64 9.04
C TRP A 251 -2.62 45.54 10.12
N PRO A 252 -2.23 45.33 11.39
CA PRO A 252 -2.69 46.15 12.50
C PRO A 252 -2.17 47.58 12.39
N PRO A 253 -2.78 48.54 13.12
CA PRO A 253 -2.49 49.97 12.98
C PRO A 253 -1.00 50.33 13.07
N GLY A 254 -0.23 49.62 13.91
CA GLY A 254 1.20 49.81 14.11
C GLY A 254 2.09 49.38 12.93
N LEU A 255 1.51 48.76 11.90
CA LEU A 255 2.19 48.26 10.69
C LEU A 255 1.55 48.75 9.38
N CYS A 256 0.35 49.34 9.43
CA CYS A 256 -0.51 49.53 8.25
C CYS A 256 0.05 50.48 7.17
N SER A 257 0.91 51.44 7.54
CA SER A 257 1.48 52.43 6.61
C SER A 257 3.00 52.47 6.65
N LEU A 258 3.63 52.96 5.58
CA LEU A 258 5.08 53.14 5.53
C LEU A 258 5.59 54.06 6.64
N GLU A 259 4.88 55.16 6.91
CA GLU A 259 5.24 56.11 7.95
C GLU A 259 5.21 55.45 9.34
N THR A 260 4.11 54.75 9.65
CA THR A 260 4.00 53.98 10.89
C THR A 260 5.13 52.97 11.00
N ARG A 261 5.49 52.32 9.88
CA ARG A 261 6.58 51.34 9.88
C ARG A 261 7.96 51.92 10.15
N GLN A 262 8.20 53.15 9.72
CA GLN A 262 9.44 53.85 10.01
C GLN A 262 9.50 54.27 11.48
N THR A 263 8.39 54.80 12.02
CA THR A 263 8.28 55.24 13.41
C THR A 263 8.42 54.08 14.39
N ASN A 264 7.74 52.96 14.12
CA ASN A 264 7.67 51.80 15.01
C ASN A 264 8.82 50.80 14.81
N ARG A 265 9.78 51.08 13.94
CA ARG A 265 10.85 50.14 13.54
C ARG A 265 11.57 49.48 14.72
N ARG A 266 11.81 50.23 15.80
CA ARG A 266 12.50 49.72 17.00
C ARG A 266 11.69 48.67 17.75
N LEU A 267 10.35 48.73 17.67
CA LEU A 267 9.46 47.80 18.34
C LEU A 267 9.50 46.41 17.69
N TYR A 268 9.88 46.32 16.42
CA TYR A 268 9.88 45.05 15.69
C TYR A 268 10.92 44.05 16.19
N GLU A 269 12.01 44.55 16.79
CA GLU A 269 13.03 43.71 17.40
C GLU A 269 12.49 42.89 18.58
N ASN A 270 11.33 43.27 19.14
CA ASN A 270 10.68 42.57 20.23
C ASN A 270 9.76 41.42 19.76
N TYR A 271 9.53 41.27 18.44
CA TYR A 271 8.73 40.15 17.94
C TYR A 271 9.44 38.81 18.12
N VAL A 272 8.68 37.81 18.57
CA VAL A 272 9.05 36.41 18.48
C VAL A 272 8.64 35.91 17.10
N CYS A 273 9.63 35.80 16.21
CA CYS A 273 9.43 35.33 14.85
C CYS A 273 9.73 33.83 14.71
N LYS A 274 8.90 33.12 13.95
CA LYS A 274 9.12 31.73 13.52
C LYS A 274 9.44 31.71 12.02
N ARG A 275 10.41 30.90 11.60
CA ARG A 275 10.85 30.85 10.21
C ARG A 275 9.89 30.04 9.36
N ILE A 276 9.52 30.56 8.18
CA ILE A 276 8.87 29.75 7.15
C ILE A 276 9.95 28.95 6.41
N PRO A 277 9.89 27.60 6.41
CA PRO A 277 10.95 26.77 5.85
C PRO A 277 11.30 27.11 4.40
N GLY A 278 12.59 27.33 4.12
CA GLY A 278 13.07 27.60 2.75
C GLY A 278 12.62 28.94 2.14
N LYS A 279 12.02 29.84 2.91
CA LYS A 279 11.55 31.16 2.45
C LYS A 279 12.20 32.30 3.23
N GLN A 280 12.30 33.46 2.58
CA GLN A 280 12.56 34.73 3.28
C GLN A 280 11.22 35.28 3.80
N ALA A 281 10.60 34.54 4.70
CA ALA A 281 9.40 34.96 5.40
C ALA A 281 9.38 34.44 6.83
N VAL A 282 8.68 35.15 7.70
CA VAL A 282 8.47 34.76 9.10
C VAL A 282 6.99 34.80 9.45
N LEU A 283 6.62 33.94 10.39
CA LEU A 283 5.36 33.96 11.10
C LEU A 283 5.55 34.70 12.42
N VAL A 284 4.63 35.58 12.75
CA VAL A 284 4.51 36.24 14.06
C VAL A 284 3.15 35.85 14.61
N LEU A 285 3.10 34.72 15.32
CA LEU A 285 1.86 34.16 15.85
C LEU A 285 1.44 34.88 17.13
N HIS A 286 0.13 35.06 17.32
CA HIS A 286 -0.40 35.75 18.49
C HIS A 286 -0.01 35.04 19.80
N CYS A 287 -0.09 33.71 19.83
CA CYS A 287 0.27 32.90 21.00
C CYS A 287 1.74 33.02 21.45
N ASP A 288 2.66 33.44 20.57
CA ASP A 288 4.08 33.67 20.92
C ASP A 288 4.38 35.15 21.24
N ASN A 289 3.41 36.04 21.04
CA ASN A 289 3.59 37.50 21.05
C ASN A 289 2.54 38.22 21.90
N GLU A 290 2.00 37.57 22.92
CA GLU A 290 1.05 38.18 23.87
C GLU A 290 1.63 39.38 24.63
N HIS A 291 2.97 39.51 24.67
CA HIS A 291 3.67 40.67 25.24
C HIS A 291 3.67 41.92 24.33
N MET A 292 3.31 41.77 23.05
CA MET A 292 3.22 42.88 22.11
C MET A 292 1.87 43.58 22.23
N SER A 293 1.83 44.90 22.01
CA SER A 293 0.60 45.69 22.03
C SER A 293 -0.41 45.19 20.98
N GLU A 294 -1.71 45.33 21.25
CA GLU A 294 -2.80 45.05 20.32
C GLU A 294 -2.68 45.87 19.01
N GLU A 295 -2.06 47.05 19.06
CA GLU A 295 -1.78 47.85 17.86
C GLU A 295 -0.74 47.21 16.92
N MET A 296 0.03 46.24 17.42
CA MET A 296 1.13 45.59 16.71
C MET A 296 0.82 44.15 16.34
N MET A 297 -0.34 43.61 16.74
CA MET A 297 -0.69 42.20 16.57
C MET A 297 -2.12 42.05 16.07
N VAL A 298 -2.40 40.90 15.44
CA VAL A 298 -3.74 40.49 15.03
C VAL A 298 -3.83 38.97 15.17
N GLU A 299 -5.00 38.46 15.56
CA GLU A 299 -5.26 37.02 15.54
C GLU A 299 -5.47 36.51 14.10
N PRO A 300 -5.07 35.27 13.78
CA PRO A 300 -4.28 34.34 14.59
C PRO A 300 -2.77 34.67 14.59
N GLY A 301 -2.34 35.57 13.71
CA GLY A 301 -0.97 36.05 13.59
C GLY A 301 -0.73 36.82 12.29
N LEU A 302 0.53 37.16 12.05
CA LEU A 302 0.99 37.88 10.86
C LEU A 302 1.97 37.01 10.07
N VAL A 303 1.94 37.16 8.75
CA VAL A 303 2.96 36.63 7.83
C VAL A 303 3.74 37.82 7.28
N MET A 304 5.03 37.89 7.55
CA MET A 304 5.90 38.97 7.06
C MET A 304 6.91 38.41 6.07
N ILE A 305 6.90 38.94 4.85
CA ILE A 305 7.77 38.48 3.75
C ILE A 305 8.86 39.52 3.53
N PHE A 306 10.07 39.08 3.26
CA PHE A 306 11.24 39.93 3.11
C PHE A 306 11.99 39.60 1.83
N ALA A 307 12.64 40.60 1.24
CA ALA A 307 13.55 40.37 0.13
C ALA A 307 14.82 39.61 0.61
N HIS A 308 15.29 39.90 1.83
CA HIS A 308 16.49 39.32 2.44
C HIS A 308 16.55 39.67 3.94
N GLY A 309 17.43 38.99 4.69
CA GLY A 309 17.76 39.35 6.06
C GLY A 309 17.06 38.52 7.15
N ILE A 310 16.55 37.34 6.81
CA ILE A 310 16.08 36.36 7.79
C ILE A 310 17.16 35.30 8.03
N GLU A 311 17.57 35.17 9.28
CA GLU A 311 18.45 34.12 9.81
C GLU A 311 17.62 33.10 10.60
#